data_AF-A0A8C9UK70-F1
#
_entry.id   AF-A0A8C9UK70-F1
#
_cell.length_a   1.000
_cell.length_b   1.000
_cell.length_c   1.000
_cell.angle_alpha   90.00
_cell.angle_beta   90.00
_cell.angle_gamma   90.00
#
_symmetry.space_group_name_H-M   'P 1'
#
loop_
_entity.id
_entity.type
_entity.pdbx_description
1 polymer ?
#
loop_
_entity_poly.entity_id
_entity_poly.type
_entity_poly.pdbx_seq_one_letter_code
_entity_poly.pdbx_strand_id
1 'polypeptide(L)'
;GTRRVSSHGSFLSRLEGCTQNAMELFRQSSRWVFENPALGVLQYRVLGTNFRDYAIVLTQMEVEEEAFNTLELYSRMEMASQEALQLFTKWSRNLGFLSQQQAQLQKDFTCARRILQ
;
A
#
# COMPACT_ATOMS: atom_id res chain seq x y z
N GLY A 1 -23.90 9.58 1.63
CA GLY A 1 -23.73 8.12 1.61
C GLY A 1 -22.25 7.80 1.59
N THR A 2 -21.72 7.31 2.70
CA THR A 2 -20.29 6.99 2.86
C THR A 2 -19.92 5.86 1.90
N ARG A 3 -19.01 6.12 0.96
CA ARG A 3 -18.56 5.10 0.00
C ARG A 3 -17.50 4.23 0.70
N ARG A 4 -17.90 3.03 1.11
CA ARG A 4 -17.00 1.98 1.61
C ARG A 4 -16.22 1.36 0.45
N VAL A 5 -14.98 0.96 0.72
CA VAL A 5 -14.11 0.23 -0.20
C VAL A 5 -13.55 -0.98 0.55
N SER A 6 -13.59 -2.16 -0.06
CA SER A 6 -12.89 -3.33 0.49
C SER A 6 -11.49 -3.40 -0.08
N SER A 7 -10.48 -3.55 0.79
CA SER A 7 -9.09 -3.79 0.43
C SER A 7 -8.69 -5.21 0.84
N HIS A 8 -8.08 -5.95 -0.08
CA HIS A 8 -7.60 -7.31 0.16
C HIS A 8 -6.12 -7.38 -0.18
N GLY A 9 -5.32 -7.92 0.73
CA GLY A 9 -3.88 -8.08 0.58
C GLY A 9 -3.42 -9.46 1.04
N SER A 10 -2.30 -9.92 0.49
CA SER A 10 -1.61 -11.10 1.00
C SER A 10 -0.12 -10.84 1.01
N PHE A 11 0.53 -11.22 2.10
CA PHE A 11 1.95 -10.98 2.34
C PHE A 11 2.56 -12.20 3.03
N LEU A 12 3.88 -12.30 2.92
CA LEU A 12 4.65 -13.34 3.58
C LEU A 12 4.94 -12.92 5.03
N SER A 13 4.31 -13.61 5.98
CA SER A 13 4.64 -13.59 7.39
C SER A 13 5.76 -14.59 7.68
N ARG A 14 6.71 -14.22 8.54
CA ARG A 14 7.82 -15.11 8.93
C ARG A 14 7.34 -16.35 9.69
N LEU A 15 6.26 -16.24 10.45
CA LEU A 15 5.77 -17.31 11.32
C LEU A 15 4.71 -18.17 10.66
N GLU A 16 3.85 -17.57 9.82
CA GLU A 16 2.63 -18.20 9.32
C GLU A 16 2.66 -18.47 7.81
N GLY A 17 3.76 -18.12 7.13
CA GLY A 17 3.84 -18.17 5.68
C GLY A 17 2.93 -17.12 5.05
N CYS A 18 2.11 -17.47 4.06
CA CYS A 18 1.27 -16.49 3.38
C CYS A 18 -0.01 -16.18 4.18
N THR A 19 -0.06 -14.98 4.75
CA THR A 19 -1.22 -14.43 5.46
C THR A 19 -2.07 -13.59 4.49
N GLN A 20 -3.39 -13.61 4.65
CA GLN A 20 -4.33 -12.80 3.88
C GLN A 20 -5.07 -11.87 4.84
N ASN A 21 -5.15 -10.59 4.48
CA ASN A 21 -5.88 -9.59 5.22
C ASN A 21 -6.94 -8.96 4.30
N ALA A 22 -8.13 -8.77 4.86
CA ALA A 22 -9.20 -8.00 4.25
C ALA A 22 -9.61 -6.90 5.22
N MET A 23 -9.80 -5.69 4.71
CA MET A 23 -10.24 -4.55 5.51
C MET A 23 -11.24 -3.69 4.74
N GLU A 24 -12.27 -3.22 5.43
CA GLU A 24 -13.13 -2.17 4.90
C GLU A 24 -12.50 -0.81 5.20
N LEU A 25 -12.46 0.07 4.22
CA LEU A 25 -11.99 1.45 4.34
C LEU A 25 -13.13 2.41 4.00
N PHE A 26 -13.16 3.53 4.70
CA PHE A 26 -14.14 4.59 4.49
C PHE A 26 -13.50 5.72 3.72
N ARG A 27 -14.11 6.12 2.60
CA ARG A 27 -13.64 7.27 1.83
C ARG A 27 -13.88 8.56 2.61
N GLN A 28 -12.83 9.36 2.81
CA GLN A 28 -12.93 10.72 3.36
C GLN A 28 -13.53 11.70 2.33
N SER A 29 -13.74 12.96 2.73
CA SER A 29 -14.23 14.02 1.82
C SER A 29 -13.32 14.23 0.60
N SER A 30 -12.01 14.02 0.76
CA SER A 30 -11.03 14.04 -0.33
C SER A 30 -11.18 12.84 -1.28
N ARG A 31 -10.90 13.05 -2.57
CA ARG A 31 -11.21 12.07 -3.62
C ARG A 31 -10.45 10.75 -3.48
N TRP A 32 -9.27 10.76 -2.87
CA TRP A 32 -8.33 9.64 -2.85
C TRP A 32 -7.72 9.38 -1.47
N VAL A 33 -8.48 9.66 -0.42
CA VAL A 33 -8.09 9.42 0.97
C VAL A 33 -9.13 8.51 1.61
N PHE A 34 -8.66 7.44 2.23
CA PHE A 34 -9.49 6.45 2.89
C PHE A 34 -8.97 6.17 4.30
N GLU A 35 -9.83 5.83 5.24
CA GLU A 35 -9.46 5.59 6.63
C GLU A 35 -10.18 4.38 7.19
N ASN A 36 -9.62 3.79 8.25
CA ASN A 36 -10.35 2.94 9.17
C ASN A 36 -9.68 3.01 10.56
N PRO A 37 -10.04 4.00 11.38
CA PRO A 37 -9.45 4.17 12.70
C PRO A 37 -9.62 2.95 13.62
N ALA A 38 -10.67 2.14 13.42
CA ALA A 38 -10.88 0.92 14.20
C ALA A 38 -9.82 -0.18 13.93
N LEU A 39 -9.09 -0.08 12.81
CA LEU A 39 -7.97 -0.95 12.46
C LEU A 39 -6.61 -0.24 12.61
N GLY A 40 -6.58 0.93 13.26
CA GLY A 40 -5.36 1.74 13.38
C GLY A 40 -4.96 2.44 12.07
N VAL A 41 -5.85 2.48 11.07
CA VAL A 41 -5.58 3.11 9.78
C VAL A 41 -6.04 4.56 9.80
N LEU A 42 -5.09 5.49 9.94
CA LEU A 42 -5.35 6.93 9.93
C LEU A 42 -5.63 7.44 8.51
N GLN A 43 -4.81 7.06 7.53
CA GLN A 43 -5.13 7.28 6.13
C GLN A 43 -4.40 6.34 5.16
N TYR A 44 -5.10 5.88 4.13
CA TYR A 44 -4.57 5.47 2.85
C TYR A 44 -4.76 6.62 1.85
N ARG A 45 -3.66 7.13 1.31
CA ARG A 45 -3.67 8.23 0.34
C ARG A 45 -3.00 7.80 -0.95
N VAL A 46 -3.75 7.85 -2.05
CA VAL A 46 -3.17 7.63 -3.38
C VAL A 46 -2.43 8.90 -3.81
N LEU A 47 -1.10 8.83 -3.91
CA LEU A 47 -0.24 9.96 -4.28
C LEU A 47 -0.06 10.09 -5.79
N GLY A 48 -0.10 8.97 -6.51
CA GLY A 48 0.03 8.96 -7.97
C GLY A 48 -0.44 7.64 -8.54
N THR A 49 -1.22 7.69 -9.61
CA THR A 49 -1.66 6.53 -10.37
C THR A 49 -2.12 6.98 -11.74
N ASN A 50 -1.92 6.13 -12.75
CA ASN A 50 -2.52 6.28 -14.06
C ASN A 50 -3.76 5.37 -14.24
N PHE A 51 -4.20 4.70 -13.18
CA PHE A 51 -5.27 3.69 -13.12
C PHE A 51 -5.09 2.47 -14.03
N ARG A 52 -4.02 2.44 -14.83
CA ARG A 52 -3.74 1.43 -15.84
C ARG A 52 -2.63 0.49 -15.41
N ASP A 53 -1.50 1.02 -14.96
CA ASP A 53 -0.27 0.24 -14.80
C ASP A 53 0.28 0.26 -13.37
N TYR A 54 0.10 1.38 -12.64
CA TYR A 54 0.67 1.52 -11.30
C TYR A 54 -0.19 2.37 -10.36
N ALA A 55 0.07 2.24 -9.05
CA ALA A 55 -0.38 3.16 -8.02
C ALA A 55 0.69 3.32 -6.93
N ILE A 56 0.89 4.54 -6.45
CA ILE A 56 1.75 4.88 -5.31
C ILE A 56 0.84 5.30 -4.17
N VAL A 57 0.92 4.57 -3.06
CA VAL A 57 0.03 4.73 -1.92
C VAL A 57 0.86 5.03 -0.68
N LEU A 58 0.54 6.12 0.00
CA LEU A 58 1.02 6.43 1.33
C LEU A 58 0.01 5.91 2.34
N THR A 59 0.45 5.07 3.25
CA THR A 59 -0.36 4.57 4.35
C THR A 59 0.19 5.14 5.65
N GLN A 60 -0.68 5.73 6.46
CA GLN A 60 -0.38 6.17 7.81
C GLN A 60 -1.16 5.29 8.78
N MET A 61 -0.45 4.63 9.67
CA MET A 61 -1.01 3.74 10.67
C MET A 61 -0.56 4.14 12.06
N GLU A 62 -1.37 3.79 13.05
CA GLU A 62 -1.08 3.93 14.46
C GLU A 62 -1.25 2.56 15.11
N VAL A 63 -0.17 2.04 15.69
CA VAL A 63 -0.14 0.77 16.41
C VAL A 63 0.52 1.02 17.74
N GLU A 64 -0.13 0.61 18.84
CA GLU A 64 0.41 0.78 20.20
C GLU A 64 0.88 2.22 20.50
N GLU A 65 0.09 3.22 20.06
CA GLU A 65 0.39 4.67 20.20
C GLU A 65 1.59 5.17 19.38
N GLU A 66 2.19 4.32 18.54
CA GLU A 66 3.24 4.71 17.61
C GLU A 66 2.67 4.90 16.19
N ALA A 67 2.79 6.11 15.68
CA ALA A 67 2.42 6.45 14.31
C ALA A 67 3.58 6.18 13.35
N PHE A 68 3.32 5.41 12.30
CA PHE A 68 4.30 5.15 11.25
C PHE A 68 3.69 5.24 9.86
N ASN A 69 4.57 5.48 8.89
CA ASN A 69 4.19 5.67 7.50
C ASN A 69 4.84 4.60 6.64
N THR A 70 4.08 4.05 5.70
CA THR A 70 4.62 3.22 4.61
C THR A 70 4.31 3.86 3.28
N LEU A 71 5.23 3.71 2.32
CA LEU A 71 5.03 4.12 0.94
C LEU A 71 5.15 2.86 0.06
N GLU A 72 4.09 2.53 -0.65
CA GLU A 72 4.00 1.31 -1.44
C GLU A 72 3.79 1.64 -2.93
N LEU A 73 4.49 0.90 -3.80
CA LEU A 73 4.30 0.94 -5.24
C LEU A 73 3.61 -0.35 -5.70
N TYR A 74 2.36 -0.23 -6.11
CA TYR A 74 1.60 -1.29 -6.74
C TYR A 74 1.77 -1.24 -8.26
N SER A 75 1.87 -2.42 -8.87
CA SER A 75 1.97 -2.60 -10.32
C SER A 75 0.94 -3.62 -10.78
N ARG A 76 0.34 -3.41 -11.96
CA ARG A 76 -0.50 -4.42 -12.63
C ARG A 76 0.31 -5.51 -13.32
N MET A 77 1.59 -5.25 -13.57
CA MET A 77 2.55 -6.18 -14.16
C MET A 77 3.50 -6.73 -13.09
N GLU A 78 4.19 -7.83 -13.41
CA GLU A 78 5.20 -8.44 -12.53
C GLU A 78 6.24 -7.44 -12.03
N MET A 79 6.63 -6.49 -12.88
CA MET A 79 7.55 -5.41 -12.56
C MET A 79 6.89 -4.06 -12.88
N ALA A 80 7.09 -3.09 -12.00
CA ALA A 80 6.67 -1.73 -12.25
C ALA A 80 7.46 -1.11 -13.42
N SER A 81 6.83 -0.20 -14.17
CA SER A 81 7.52 0.53 -15.23
C SER A 81 8.62 1.44 -14.67
N GLN A 82 9.60 1.78 -15.52
CA GLN A 82 10.67 2.70 -15.13
C GLN A 82 10.12 4.06 -14.67
N GLU A 83 9.06 4.54 -15.32
CA GLU A 83 8.36 5.77 -14.93
C GLU A 83 7.78 5.67 -13.51
N ALA A 84 7.09 4.57 -13.21
CA ALA A 84 6.49 4.36 -11.90
C ALA A 84 7.55 4.27 -10.79
N LEU A 85 8.68 3.61 -11.07
CA LEU A 85 9.83 3.54 -10.15
C LEU A 85 10.44 4.92 -9.90
N GLN A 86 10.64 5.73 -10.95
CA GLN A 86 11.17 7.09 -10.81
C GLN A 86 10.24 7.98 -9.96
N LEU A 87 8.93 7.89 -10.20
CA LEU A 87 7.93 8.61 -9.41
C LEU A 87 7.91 8.14 -7.95
N PHE A 88 7.99 6.83 -7.71
CA PHE A 88 8.07 6.27 -6.36
C PHE A 88 9.31 6.77 -5.62
N THR A 89 10.49 6.73 -6.25
CA THR A 89 11.72 7.26 -5.66
C THR A 89 11.64 8.76 -5.38
N LYS A 90 11.00 9.54 -6.27
CA LYS A 90 10.77 10.97 -6.04
C LYS A 90 9.88 11.21 -4.83
N TRP A 91 8.77 10.48 -4.72
CA TRP A 91 7.87 10.57 -3.56
C TRP A 91 8.55 10.14 -2.26
N SER A 92 9.27 9.02 -2.27
CA SER A 92 10.04 8.50 -1.14
C SER A 92 10.97 9.56 -0.58
N ARG A 93 11.79 10.20 -1.43
CA ARG A 93 12.70 11.28 -1.02
C ARG A 93 11.97 12.51 -0.49
N ASN A 94 10.91 12.95 -1.17
CA ASN A 94 10.16 14.15 -0.77
C ASN A 94 9.45 13.98 0.57
N LEU A 95 9.10 12.75 0.93
CA LEU A 95 8.48 12.41 2.21
C LEU A 95 9.51 12.10 3.31
N GLY A 96 10.82 12.22 3.01
CA GLY A 96 11.89 12.05 3.99
C GLY A 96 12.34 10.61 4.24
N PHE A 97 11.88 9.63 3.45
CA PHE A 97 12.37 8.26 3.55
C PHE A 97 13.84 8.19 3.11
N LEU A 98 14.64 7.48 3.90
CA LEU A 98 16.03 7.19 3.58
C LEU A 98 16.11 6.07 2.54
N SER A 99 17.14 6.10 1.70
CA SER A 99 17.37 5.05 0.68
C SER A 99 17.42 3.64 1.28
N GLN A 100 17.97 3.50 2.48
CA GLN A 100 18.05 2.22 3.21
C GLN A 100 16.71 1.68 3.71
N GLN A 101 15.68 2.53 3.81
CA GLN A 101 14.31 2.12 4.19
C GLN A 101 13.53 1.59 2.98
N GLN A 102 14.01 1.83 1.76
CA GLN A 102 13.39 1.32 0.56
C GLN A 102 13.78 -0.14 0.35
N ALA A 103 12.78 -1.01 0.23
CA ALA A 103 12.96 -2.42 -0.10
C ALA A 103 12.27 -2.74 -1.43
N GLN A 104 12.91 -3.59 -2.24
CA GLN A 104 12.27 -4.22 -3.39
C GLN A 104 11.79 -5.61 -2.99
N LEU A 105 10.51 -5.88 -3.22
CA LEU A 105 9.93 -7.20 -2.95
C LEU A 105 10.57 -8.25 -3.89
N GLN A 106 10.76 -9.45 -3.35
CA GLN A 106 11.23 -10.60 -4.12
C GLN A 106 10.19 -10.99 -5.18
N LYS A 107 10.64 -11.57 -6.29
CA LYS A 107 9.77 -12.07 -7.38
C LYS A 107 9.17 -13.44 -7.05
N ASP A 108 8.68 -13.58 -5.82
CA ASP A 108 7.97 -14.77 -5.37
C ASP A 108 6.48 -14.47 -5.29
N PHE A 109 5.71 -15.12 -6.15
CA PHE A 109 4.25 -14.93 -6.27
C PHE A 109 3.44 -15.92 -5.45
N THR A 110 4.06 -16.71 -4.58
CA THR A 110 3.38 -17.74 -3.77
C THR A 110 2.21 -17.14 -2.97
N CYS A 111 2.42 -16.00 -2.31
CA CYS A 111 1.35 -15.33 -1.55
C CYS A 111 0.38 -14.56 -2.46
N ALA A 112 0.89 -13.93 -3.52
CA ALA A 112 0.06 -13.19 -4.48
C ALA A 112 -1.03 -14.08 -5.11
N ARG A 113 -0.70 -15.34 -5.43
CA ARG A 113 -1.65 -16.30 -6.02
C ARG A 113 -2.79 -16.70 -5.08
N ARG A 114 -2.61 -16.60 -3.76
CA ARG A 114 -3.68 -16.96 -2.80
C ARG A 114 -4.86 -16.00 -2.86
N ILE A 115 -4.65 -14.73 -3.24
CA ILE A 115 -5.73 -13.73 -3.35
C ILE A 115 -6.70 -14.06 -4.52
N LEU A 116 -6.24 -14.79 -5.53
CA LEU A 116 -7.01 -15.12 -6.72
C LEU A 116 -7.84 -16.41 -6.60
N GLN A 117 -7.75 -17.11 -5.46
CA GLN A 117 -8.46 -18.35 -5.16
C GLN A 117 -9.68 -18.06 -4.30
#